data_AF-A0A8T2ZFV6-F1
#
_entry.id   AF-A0A8T2ZFV6-F1
#
_cell.length_a   1.000
_cell.length_b   1.000
_cell.length_c   1.000
_cell.angle_alpha   90.00
_cell.angle_beta   90.00
_cell.angle_gamma   90.00
#
_symmetry.space_group_name_H-M   'P 1'
#
loop_
_entity.id
_entity.type
_entity.pdbx_description
1 polymer ?
#
loop_
_entity_poly.entity_id
_entity_poly.type
_entity_poly.pdbx_seq_one_letter_code
_entity_poly.pdbx_strand_id
1 'polypeptide(L)'
;MGSEEGSTHWSVFEGVRNVASSNPETLMSEIETAINELEYSRSTALLDSPSQTSTHIVKTNMSSDSGANPQYDAKMADGTYMAGCAALAAGKLDEALQYLNVSLSKCPPDKTSAVVKLQSLISLTSQQLHLTLSFLVCFTPLVSF
;
A
#
# COMPACT_ATOMS: atom_id res chain seq x y z
N MET A 1 -9.44 -50.23 10.80
CA MET A 1 -9.65 -48.79 11.10
C MET A 1 -8.39 -48.08 10.64
N GLY A 2 -8.56 -47.10 9.75
CA GLY A 2 -7.48 -46.49 8.96
C GLY A 2 -6.54 -45.63 9.80
N SER A 3 -5.28 -45.62 9.37
CA SER A 3 -4.18 -44.86 9.98
C SER A 3 -3.67 -43.89 8.91
N GLU A 4 -4.20 -42.66 8.94
CA GLU A 4 -3.69 -41.52 8.17
C GLU A 4 -3.48 -40.36 9.14
N GLU A 5 -2.36 -40.40 9.85
CA GLU A 5 -1.84 -39.24 10.55
C GLU A 5 -1.00 -38.46 9.52
N GLY A 6 -1.67 -37.53 8.83
CA GLY A 6 -1.04 -36.60 7.90
C GLY A 6 -0.14 -35.61 8.63
N SER A 7 1.06 -36.03 9.02
CA SER A 7 2.10 -35.09 9.44
C SER A 7 2.65 -34.41 8.18
N THR A 8 2.27 -33.15 7.96
CA THR A 8 2.85 -32.31 6.90
C THR A 8 4.24 -31.88 7.35
N HIS A 9 5.20 -32.80 7.23
CA HIS A 9 6.60 -32.54 7.51
C HIS A 9 7.14 -31.61 6.41
N TRP A 10 7.12 -30.31 6.67
CA TRP A 10 7.73 -29.30 5.79
C TRP A 10 9.25 -29.45 5.78
N SER A 11 9.75 -30.27 4.85
CA SER A 11 11.18 -30.39 4.60
C SER A 11 11.63 -29.30 3.63
N VAL A 12 12.52 -28.41 4.09
CA VAL A 12 13.15 -27.34 3.27
C VAL A 12 13.81 -27.90 2.01
N PHE A 13 14.24 -29.17 2.04
CA PHE A 13 14.90 -29.86 0.92
C PHE A 13 13.95 -30.55 -0.04
N GLU A 14 12.67 -30.70 0.30
CA GLU A 14 11.68 -31.34 -0.58
C GLU A 14 11.26 -30.39 -1.71
N GLY A 15 11.13 -29.10 -1.41
CA GLY A 15 10.91 -28.06 -2.43
C GLY A 15 12.00 -28.04 -3.51
N VAL A 16 13.26 -28.33 -3.16
CA VAL A 16 14.37 -28.34 -4.13
C VAL A 16 14.31 -29.56 -5.06
N ARG A 17 13.91 -30.74 -4.55
CA ARG A 17 13.79 -31.95 -5.39
C ARG A 17 12.59 -31.88 -6.34
N ASN A 18 11.46 -31.32 -5.89
CA ASN A 18 10.23 -31.26 -6.66
C ASN A 18 10.32 -30.26 -7.83
N VAL A 19 11.04 -29.14 -7.64
CA VAL A 19 11.27 -28.15 -8.70
C VAL A 19 12.33 -28.64 -9.70
N ALA A 20 13.28 -29.48 -9.26
CA ALA A 20 14.26 -30.09 -10.15
C ALA A 20 13.71 -31.26 -11.01
N SER A 21 12.58 -31.86 -10.62
CA SER A 21 11.95 -32.97 -11.34
C SER A 21 10.81 -32.55 -12.28
N SER A 22 10.31 -31.32 -12.15
CA SER A 22 9.28 -30.79 -13.04
C SER A 22 9.93 -30.21 -14.28
N ASN A 23 9.43 -30.58 -15.45
CA ASN A 23 9.80 -29.94 -16.70
C ASN A 23 9.30 -28.47 -16.65
N PRO A 24 10.14 -27.47 -17.02
CA PRO A 24 9.81 -26.06 -16.84
C PRO A 24 8.59 -25.63 -17.66
N GLU A 25 8.34 -26.27 -18.81
CA GLU A 25 7.15 -26.01 -19.62
C GLU A 25 5.87 -26.51 -18.92
N THR A 26 5.91 -27.67 -18.26
CA THR A 26 4.78 -28.17 -17.46
C THR A 26 4.44 -27.22 -16.32
N LEU A 27 5.45 -26.77 -15.56
CA LEU A 27 5.25 -25.84 -14.45
C LEU A 27 4.61 -24.53 -14.92
N MET A 28 5.05 -23.99 -16.06
CA MET A 28 4.47 -22.77 -16.63
C MET A 28 3.00 -22.96 -16.99
N SER A 29 2.65 -24.09 -17.63
CA SER A 29 1.26 -24.39 -17.98
C SER A 29 0.36 -24.63 -16.76
N GLU A 30 0.91 -25.20 -15.68
CA GLU A 30 0.20 -25.39 -14.41
C GLU A 30 -0.09 -24.05 -13.74
N ILE A 31 0.87 -23.12 -13.76
CA ILE A 31 0.68 -21.76 -13.26
C ILE A 31 -0.38 -21.02 -14.07
N GLU A 32 -0.31 -21.06 -15.41
CA GLU A 32 -1.30 -20.43 -16.28
C GLU A 32 -2.70 -20.99 -16.04
N THR A 33 -2.81 -22.31 -15.89
CA THR A 33 -4.07 -22.99 -15.60
C THR A 33 -4.63 -22.57 -14.25
N ALA A 34 -3.81 -22.58 -13.20
CA ALA A 34 -4.24 -22.19 -11.86
C ALA A 34 -4.71 -20.72 -11.78
N ILE A 35 -4.02 -19.82 -12.49
CA ILE A 35 -4.43 -18.41 -12.61
C ILE A 35 -5.80 -18.32 -13.30
N ASN A 36 -5.95 -18.99 -14.45
CA ASN A 36 -7.17 -18.94 -15.24
C ASN A 36 -8.37 -19.54 -14.49
N GLU A 37 -8.17 -20.64 -13.75
CA GLU A 37 -9.20 -21.25 -12.92
C GLU A 37 -9.65 -20.34 -11.76
N LEU A 38 -8.71 -19.65 -11.12
CA LEU A 38 -9.01 -18.70 -10.04
C LEU A 38 -9.80 -17.49 -10.57
N GLU A 39 -9.39 -16.96 -11.72
CA GLU A 39 -10.09 -15.86 -12.39
C GLU A 39 -11.47 -16.26 -12.90
N TYR A 40 -11.61 -17.47 -13.45
CA TYR A 40 -12.89 -18.04 -13.87
C TYR A 40 -13.83 -18.23 -12.67
N SER A 41 -13.33 -18.79 -11.57
CA SER A 41 -14.10 -18.97 -10.33
C SER A 41 -14.57 -17.63 -9.77
N ARG A 42 -13.70 -16.61 -9.76
CA ARG A 42 -14.06 -15.26 -9.30
C ARG A 42 -15.10 -14.60 -10.19
N SER A 43 -14.98 -14.77 -11.51
CA SER A 43 -15.91 -14.18 -12.49
C SER A 43 -17.29 -14.84 -12.42
N THR A 44 -17.33 -16.16 -12.22
CA THR A 44 -18.58 -16.93 -12.16
C THR A 44 -19.30 -16.82 -10.81
N ALA A 45 -18.59 -16.60 -9.70
CA ALA A 45 -19.21 -16.33 -8.40
C ALA A 45 -20.13 -15.08 -8.40
N LEU A 46 -19.86 -14.10 -9.27
CA LEU A 46 -20.72 -12.93 -9.45
C LEU A 46 -22.00 -13.23 -10.24
N LEU A 47 -21.98 -14.25 -11.09
CA LEU A 47 -23.11 -14.65 -11.95
C LEU A 47 -24.06 -15.63 -11.25
N ASP A 48 -23.54 -16.45 -10.33
CA ASP A 48 -24.32 -17.44 -9.56
C ASP A 48 -25.00 -16.83 -8.30
N SER A 49 -24.82 -15.53 -8.05
CA SER A 49 -25.56 -14.81 -7.03
C SER A 49 -26.93 -14.36 -7.58
N PRO A 50 -28.06 -14.94 -7.13
CA PRO A 50 -29.37 -14.43 -7.52
C PRO A 50 -29.51 -12.98 -7.04
N SER A 51 -29.73 -12.08 -8.02
CA SER A 51 -30.18 -10.69 -7.90
C SER A 51 -30.58 -10.27 -6.49
N GLN A 52 -29.65 -9.71 -5.72
CA GLN A 52 -30.00 -8.79 -4.64
C GLN A 52 -30.21 -7.42 -5.27
N THR A 53 -31.43 -7.23 -5.76
CA THR A 53 -31.95 -5.88 -5.99
C THR A 53 -32.12 -5.23 -4.61
N SER A 54 -31.62 -3.99 -4.51
CA SER A 54 -31.99 -2.97 -3.52
C SER A 54 -31.01 -2.70 -2.38
N THR A 55 -30.69 -1.41 -2.30
CA THR A 55 -30.04 -0.64 -1.24
C THR A 55 -28.54 -0.87 -1.01
N HIS A 56 -27.78 0.03 -1.64
CA HIS A 56 -26.57 0.67 -1.13
C HIS A 56 -26.54 0.77 0.41
N ILE A 57 -26.08 -0.28 1.08
CA ILE A 57 -25.53 -0.22 2.42
C ILE A 57 -24.20 -0.97 2.36
N VAL A 58 -23.15 -0.16 2.29
CA VAL A 58 -21.74 -0.54 2.42
C VAL A 58 -21.57 -1.51 3.58
N LYS A 59 -21.33 -2.79 3.29
CA LYS A 59 -20.92 -3.78 4.27
C LYS A 59 -19.39 -3.81 4.34
N THR A 60 -18.84 -2.83 5.05
CA THR A 60 -17.46 -2.86 5.56
C THR A 60 -17.40 -3.86 6.71
N ASN A 61 -16.83 -5.03 6.48
CA ASN A 61 -16.54 -5.99 7.54
C ASN A 61 -15.25 -5.60 8.28
N MET A 62 -15.45 -5.14 9.52
CA MET A 62 -14.64 -5.34 10.72
C MET A 62 -13.12 -5.13 10.63
N SER A 63 -12.66 -3.97 11.11
CA SER A 63 -11.79 -3.88 12.30
C SER A 63 -11.74 -2.44 12.81
N SER A 64 -11.79 -2.32 14.15
CA SER A 64 -11.68 -1.10 14.96
C SER A 64 -12.96 -0.27 15.15
N ASP A 65 -13.75 -0.75 16.11
CA ASP A 65 -14.29 0.11 17.16
C ASP A 65 -13.18 1.04 17.68
N SER A 66 -13.32 2.33 17.41
CA SER A 66 -12.67 3.42 18.15
C SER A 66 -13.38 4.70 17.73
N GLY A 67 -14.37 5.07 18.53
CA GLY A 67 -15.06 6.36 18.59
C GLY A 67 -14.99 7.25 17.36
N ALA A 68 -16.15 7.50 16.76
CA ALA A 68 -16.39 8.62 15.86
C ALA A 68 -15.99 9.95 16.54
N ASN A 69 -14.70 10.24 16.55
CA ASN A 69 -14.18 11.57 16.73
C ASN A 69 -14.07 12.14 15.31
N PRO A 70 -14.89 13.14 14.92
CA PRO A 70 -14.85 13.74 13.60
C PRO A 70 -13.49 14.39 13.25
N GLN A 71 -12.55 14.38 14.21
CA GLN A 71 -11.22 14.93 14.10
C GLN A 71 -10.21 14.04 13.32
N TYR A 72 -10.39 12.71 13.33
CA TYR A 72 -9.44 11.77 12.71
C TYR A 72 -10.11 10.94 11.61
N ASP A 73 -9.70 11.17 10.37
CA ASP A 73 -10.19 10.44 9.20
C ASP A 73 -9.00 9.79 8.50
N ALA A 74 -8.88 8.47 8.66
CA ALA A 74 -7.81 7.68 8.08
C ALA A 74 -7.80 7.74 6.54
N LYS A 75 -8.98 7.86 5.89
CA LYS A 75 -9.05 7.98 4.43
C LYS A 75 -8.56 9.35 3.97
N MET A 76 -8.91 10.40 4.69
CA MET A 76 -8.41 11.75 4.41
C MET A 76 -6.89 11.83 4.65
N ALA A 77 -6.39 11.20 5.72
CA ALA A 77 -4.95 11.12 6.00
C ALA A 77 -4.18 10.39 4.89
N ASP A 78 -4.71 9.28 4.38
CA ASP A 78 -4.10 8.50 3.29
C ASP A 78 -4.12 9.27 1.95
N GLY A 79 -5.26 9.90 1.62
CA GLY A 79 -5.37 10.71 0.40
C GLY A 79 -4.42 11.92 0.40
N THR A 80 -4.27 12.59 1.54
CA THR A 80 -3.33 13.71 1.67
C THR A 80 -1.88 13.25 1.69
N TYR A 81 -1.58 12.07 2.25
CA TYR A 81 -0.26 11.46 2.16
C TYR A 81 0.12 11.14 0.70
N MET A 82 -0.78 10.50 -0.06
CA MET A 82 -0.58 10.21 -1.49
C MET A 82 -0.36 11.49 -2.31
N ALA A 83 -1.13 12.54 -2.05
CA ALA A 83 -0.93 13.85 -2.69
C ALA A 83 0.44 14.45 -2.35
N GLY A 84 0.91 14.32 -1.10
CA GLY A 84 2.25 14.73 -0.69
C GLY A 84 3.35 13.95 -1.42
N CYS A 85 3.20 12.62 -1.57
CA CYS A 85 4.13 11.80 -2.36
C CYS A 85 4.16 12.20 -3.83
N ALA A 86 3.02 12.53 -4.44
CA ALA A 86 2.96 13.03 -5.81
C ALA A 86 3.67 14.39 -5.96
N ALA A 87 3.49 15.30 -5.00
CA ALA A 87 4.19 16.59 -4.97
C ALA A 87 5.71 16.43 -4.82
N LEU A 88 6.17 15.48 -3.99
CA LEU A 88 7.59 15.12 -3.89
C LEU A 88 8.16 14.63 -5.23
N ALA A 89 7.44 13.73 -5.91
CA ALA A 89 7.85 13.24 -7.23
C ALA A 89 7.86 14.37 -8.29
N ALA A 90 6.98 15.36 -8.16
CA ALA A 90 6.94 16.55 -9.00
C ALA A 90 8.00 17.62 -8.63
N GLY A 91 8.79 17.40 -7.58
CA GLY A 91 9.83 18.33 -7.11
C GLY A 91 9.29 19.56 -6.35
N LYS A 92 8.01 19.56 -5.99
CA LYS A 92 7.34 20.67 -5.31
C LYS A 92 7.37 20.49 -3.80
N LEU A 93 8.48 20.90 -3.18
CA LEU A 93 8.75 20.63 -1.76
C LEU A 93 7.81 21.39 -0.79
N ASP A 94 7.43 22.63 -1.11
CA ASP A 94 6.51 23.43 -0.29
C ASP A 94 5.11 22.79 -0.22
N GLU A 95 4.56 22.44 -1.38
CA GLU A 95 3.25 21.78 -1.48
C GLU A 95 3.27 20.41 -0.79
N ALA A 96 4.36 19.64 -0.97
CA ALA A 96 4.55 18.36 -0.28
C ALA A 96 4.54 18.52 1.25
N LEU A 97 5.24 19.52 1.80
CA LEU A 97 5.21 19.81 3.23
C LEU A 97 3.82 20.15 3.74
N GLN A 98 3.05 20.92 2.98
CA GLN A 98 1.67 21.25 3.35
C GLN A 98 0.81 19.99 3.43
N TYR A 99 0.85 19.14 2.40
CA TYR A 99 0.08 17.89 2.37
C TYR A 99 0.48 16.91 3.48
N LEU A 100 1.78 16.77 3.76
CA LEU A 100 2.28 15.90 4.84
C LEU A 100 1.85 16.37 6.23
N ASN A 101 1.84 17.69 6.48
CA ASN A 101 1.34 18.25 7.74
C ASN A 101 -0.18 18.08 7.90
N VAL A 102 -0.94 18.22 6.80
CA VAL A 102 -2.39 17.93 6.81
C VAL A 102 -2.62 16.46 7.11
N SER A 103 -1.89 15.54 6.49
CA SER A 103 -1.96 14.10 6.77
C SER A 103 -1.69 13.80 8.25
N LEU A 104 -0.62 14.39 8.82
CA LEU A 104 -0.28 14.25 10.25
C LEU A 104 -1.43 14.72 11.17
N SER A 105 -2.10 15.82 10.83
CA SER A 105 -3.22 16.34 11.63
C SER A 105 -4.47 15.45 11.60
N LYS A 106 -4.58 14.59 10.57
CA LYS A 106 -5.70 13.66 10.37
C LYS A 106 -5.38 12.24 10.80
N CYS A 107 -4.10 11.92 11.04
CA CYS A 107 -3.69 10.63 11.54
C CYS A 107 -4.11 10.42 13.00
N PRO A 108 -4.77 9.29 13.32
CA PRO A 108 -5.08 8.96 14.70
C PRO A 108 -3.78 8.72 15.50
N PRO A 109 -3.66 9.26 16.73
CA PRO A 109 -2.46 9.14 17.55
C PRO A 109 -2.16 7.70 17.99
N ASP A 110 -3.13 6.80 17.89
CA ASP A 110 -2.98 5.36 18.13
C ASP A 110 -2.01 4.69 17.11
N LYS A 111 -1.82 5.29 15.94
CA LYS A 111 -0.94 4.77 14.88
C LYS A 111 0.43 5.44 14.94
N THR A 112 1.17 5.21 16.03
CA THR A 112 2.51 5.80 16.27
C THR A 112 3.48 5.56 15.12
N SER A 113 3.45 4.37 14.48
CA SER A 113 4.32 4.09 13.31
C SER A 113 4.05 5.04 12.14
N ALA A 114 2.79 5.37 11.86
CA ALA A 114 2.43 6.29 10.79
C ALA A 114 2.86 7.71 11.12
N VAL A 115 2.63 8.16 12.37
CA VAL A 115 3.05 9.48 12.87
C VAL A 115 4.57 9.65 12.75
N VAL A 116 5.35 8.66 13.19
CA VAL A 116 6.83 8.70 13.11
C VAL A 116 7.31 8.75 11.66
N LYS A 117 6.70 7.98 10.76
CA LYS A 117 7.04 8.01 9.33
C LYS A 117 6.76 9.39 8.71
N LEU A 118 5.61 9.98 9.01
CA LEU A 118 5.25 11.32 8.53
C LEU A 118 6.22 12.38 9.05
N GLN A 119 6.57 12.34 10.34
CA GLN A 119 7.55 13.26 10.92
C GLN A 119 8.93 13.11 10.28
N SER A 120 9.36 11.87 10.02
CA SER A 120 10.61 11.59 9.32
C SER A 120 10.61 12.18 7.90
N LEU A 121 9.52 11.98 7.15
CA LEU A 121 9.34 12.56 5.82
C LEU A 121 9.33 14.10 5.85
N ILE A 122 8.59 14.72 6.78
CA ILE A 122 8.56 16.19 6.93
C ILE A 122 9.96 16.75 7.19
N SER A 123 10.74 16.09 8.06
CA SER A 123 12.12 16.50 8.36
C SER A 123 13.01 16.40 7.11
N LEU A 124 12.88 15.32 6.35
CA LEU A 124 13.63 15.13 5.11
C LEU A 124 13.27 16.19 4.06
N THR A 125 11.98 16.43 3.82
CA THR A 125 11.51 17.41 2.85
C THR A 125 11.91 18.83 3.24
N SER A 126 11.88 19.16 4.54
CA SER A 126 12.33 20.46 5.05
C SER A 126 13.83 20.69 4.83
N GLN A 127 14.64 19.66 5.07
CA GLN A 127 16.09 19.71 4.79
C GLN A 127 16.35 19.86 3.28
N GLN A 128 15.60 19.15 2.46
CA GLN A 128 15.71 19.25 1.01
C GLN A 128 15.38 20.66 0.52
N LEU A 129 14.34 21.28 1.08
CA LEU A 129 13.96 22.66 0.78
C LEU A 129 15.06 23.66 1.18
N HIS A 130 15.67 23.49 2.36
CA HIS A 130 16.77 24.32 2.83
C HIS A 130 18.03 24.19 1.95
N LEU A 131 18.34 22.97 1.51
CA LEU A 131 19.42 22.72 0.57
C LEU A 131 19.12 23.33 -0.81
N THR A 132 17.92 23.14 -1.35
CA THR A 132 17.50 23.72 -2.63
C THR A 132 17.57 25.24 -2.61
N LEU A 133 17.11 25.90 -1.54
CA LEU A 133 17.27 27.35 -1.38
C LEU A 133 18.74 27.76 -1.27
N SER A 134 19.56 27.04 -0.51
CA SER A 134 21.00 27.33 -0.38
C SER A 134 21.72 27.20 -1.73
N PHE A 135 21.36 26.19 -2.52
CA PHE A 135 21.85 26.05 -3.89
C PHE A 135 21.37 27.19 -4.78
N LEU A 136 20.10 27.59 -4.72
CA LEU A 136 19.56 28.68 -5.53
C LEU A 136 20.22 30.03 -5.21
N VAL A 137 20.52 30.31 -3.94
CA VAL A 137 21.28 31.51 -3.51
C VAL A 137 22.70 31.47 -4.06
N CYS A 138 23.40 30.33 -3.98
CA CYS A 138 24.75 30.18 -4.53
C CYS A 138 24.79 30.14 -6.07
N PHE A 139 23.69 29.79 -6.74
CA PHE A 139 23.55 29.73 -8.20
C PHE A 139 22.89 30.97 -8.81
N THR A 140 22.83 32.09 -8.09
CA THR A 140 22.62 33.40 -8.72
C THR A 140 23.97 33.97 -9.17
N PRO A 141 24.49 33.67 -10.39
CA PRO A 141 25.48 34.55 -10.96
C PRO A 141 24.75 35.85 -11.30
N LEU A 142 25.18 36.92 -10.66
CA LEU A 142 25.46 38.21 -11.28
C LEU A 142 25.06 38.30 -12.77
N VAL A 143 23.77 38.50 -13.07
CA VAL A 143 23.32 39.09 -14.33
C VAL A 143 22.92 40.52 -14.02
N SER A 144 23.94 41.36 -13.86
CA SER A 144 23.86 42.79 -14.13
C SER A 144 24.89 43.08 -15.19
N PHE A 145 24.41 43.28 -16.42
CA PHE A 145 25.14 43.90 -17.51
C PHE A 145 24.86 45.41 -17.47
#